data_AF-A0A9E2I3M9-F1
#
_entry.id   AF-A0A9E2I3M9-F1
#
_cell.length_a   1.000
_cell.length_b   1.000
_cell.length_c   1.000
_cell.angle_alpha   90.00
_cell.angle_beta   90.00
_cell.angle_gamma   90.00
#
_symmetry.space_group_name_H-M   'P 1'
#
loop_
_entity.id
_entity.type
_entity.pdbx_description
1 polymer ?
#
loop_
_entity_poly.entity_id
_entity_poly.type
_entity_poly.pdbx_seq_one_letter_code
_entity_poly.pdbx_strand_id
1 'polypeptide(L)'
;MKTSKQASINCLISLFPRQEVEVSRLTQMLNQAPTAAKKAPWAEELIETVDVLLACEHYDEKSLDCRLCRNFSTLRHKTAALVIKAGRL
;
A
#
# COMPACT_ATOMS: atom_id res chain seq x y z
N MET A 1 31.18 -0.10 -4.92
CA MET A 1 29.85 0.00 -4.28
C MET A 1 29.13 -1.32 -4.48
N LYS A 2 28.83 -2.08 -3.41
CA LYS A 2 27.96 -3.25 -3.52
C LYS A 2 26.54 -2.73 -3.77
N THR A 3 26.03 -2.88 -4.99
CA THR A 3 24.62 -2.65 -5.28
C THR A 3 23.82 -3.71 -4.53
N SER A 4 23.29 -3.33 -3.36
CA SER A 4 22.25 -4.11 -2.70
C SER A 4 21.09 -4.22 -3.69
N LYS A 5 20.81 -5.42 -4.21
CA LYS A 5 19.59 -5.68 -4.98
C LYS A 5 18.43 -5.33 -4.05
N GLN A 6 17.73 -4.24 -4.36
CA GLN A 6 16.53 -3.86 -3.61
C GLN A 6 15.54 -5.03 -3.74
N ALA A 7 15.18 -5.65 -2.61
CA ALA A 7 14.22 -6.74 -2.61
C ALA A 7 12.89 -6.21 -3.17
N SER A 8 12.38 -6.87 -4.21
CA SER A 8 11.13 -6.50 -4.89
C SER A 8 10.18 -7.68 -4.92
N ILE A 9 8.89 -7.41 -4.71
CA ILE A 9 7.82 -8.40 -4.93
C ILE A 9 7.66 -8.61 -6.43
N ASN A 10 7.85 -9.84 -6.89
CA ASN A 10 7.65 -10.19 -8.29
C ASN A 10 6.17 -10.52 -8.54
N CYS A 11 5.50 -9.74 -9.37
CA CYS A 11 4.09 -9.94 -9.73
C CYS A 11 3.98 -10.20 -11.23
N LEU A 12 3.60 -11.43 -11.61
CA LEU A 12 3.55 -11.86 -13.01
C LEU A 12 2.60 -11.02 -13.88
N ILE A 13 1.46 -10.61 -13.31
CA ILE A 13 0.49 -9.73 -13.99
C ILE A 13 0.82 -8.24 -13.85
N SER A 14 1.96 -7.91 -13.22
CA SER A 14 2.42 -6.54 -12.98
C SER A 14 1.44 -5.65 -12.19
N LEU A 15 0.47 -6.23 -11.49
CA LEU A 15 -0.50 -5.48 -10.70
C LEU A 15 0.19 -4.76 -9.53
N PHE A 16 1.01 -5.47 -8.76
CA PHE A 16 1.77 -4.89 -7.65
C PHE A 16 2.63 -3.69 -8.06
N PRO A 17 3.58 -3.80 -9.02
CA PRO A 17 4.45 -2.67 -9.36
C PRO A 17 3.68 -1.46 -9.92
N ARG A 18 2.53 -1.67 -10.59
CA ARG A 18 1.69 -0.55 -11.05
C ARG A 18 1.07 0.21 -9.88
N GLN A 19 0.50 -0.51 -8.90
CA GLN A 19 -0.10 0.13 -7.73
C GLN A 19 0.96 0.67 -6.77
N GLU A 20 2.14 0.07 -6.70
CA GLU A 20 3.19 0.50 -5.76
C GLU A 20 3.72 1.91 -6.05
N VAL A 21 3.69 2.36 -7.31
CA VAL A 21 3.98 3.76 -7.69
C VAL A 21 3.01 4.72 -6.98
N GLU A 22 1.73 4.40 -7.05
CA GLU A 22 0.67 5.23 -6.47
C GLU A 22 0.65 5.16 -4.95
N VAL A 23 0.79 3.96 -4.38
CA VAL A 23 0.97 3.73 -2.94
C VAL A 23 2.14 4.54 -2.39
N SER A 24 3.26 4.61 -3.14
CA SER A 24 4.44 5.40 -2.74
C SER A 24 4.13 6.90 -2.72
N ARG A 25 3.46 7.41 -3.75
CA ARG A 25 3.00 8.82 -3.84
C ARG A 25 2.08 9.17 -2.67
N LEU A 26 1.05 8.36 -2.43
CA LEU A 26 0.07 8.57 -1.37
C LEU A 26 0.69 8.50 0.03
N THR A 27 1.61 7.55 0.24
CA THR A 27 2.37 7.45 1.50
C THR A 27 3.22 8.70 1.74
N GLN A 28 3.81 9.28 0.70
CA GLN A 28 4.54 10.54 0.82
C GLN A 28 3.62 11.71 1.21
N MET A 29 2.44 11.82 0.59
CA MET A 29 1.44 12.84 0.94
C MET A 29 0.95 12.70 2.38
N LEU A 30 0.69 11.47 2.83
CA LEU A 30 0.35 11.17 4.22
C LEU A 30 1.43 11.59 5.21
N ASN A 31 2.70 11.42 4.86
CA ASN A 31 3.82 11.79 5.73
C ASN A 31 4.05 13.31 5.76
N GLN A 32 3.76 14.02 4.67
CA GLN A 32 3.93 15.48 4.58
C GLN A 32 2.76 16.27 5.18
N ALA A 33 1.56 15.68 5.25
CA ALA A 33 0.40 16.36 5.84
C ALA A 33 0.59 16.58 7.35
N PRO A 34 0.37 17.81 7.87
CA PRO A 34 0.80 18.19 9.22
C PRO A 34 -0.15 17.75 10.34
N THR A 35 -1.39 17.35 10.01
CA THR A 35 -2.40 16.94 11.01
C THR A 35 -3.14 15.69 10.53
N ALA A 36 -3.72 14.93 11.46
CA ALA A 36 -4.51 13.75 11.14
C ALA A 36 -5.69 14.10 10.21
N ALA A 37 -6.38 15.21 10.45
CA ALA A 37 -7.46 15.69 9.59
C ALA A 37 -6.99 15.96 8.14
N LYS A 38 -5.79 16.54 7.95
CA LYS A 38 -5.22 16.78 6.61
C LYS A 38 -4.66 15.50 5.95
N LYS A 39 -4.46 14.43 6.73
CA LYS A 39 -4.06 13.11 6.22
C LYS A 39 -5.25 12.29 5.72
N ALA A 40 -6.46 12.55 6.22
CA ALA A 40 -7.66 11.77 5.92
C ALA A 40 -7.93 11.53 4.41
N PRO A 41 -7.95 12.55 3.52
CA PRO A 41 -8.23 12.29 2.10
C PRO A 41 -7.18 11.39 1.44
N TRP A 42 -5.89 11.57 1.76
CA TRP A 42 -4.83 10.71 1.26
C TRP A 42 -4.90 9.28 1.80
N ALA A 43 -5.42 9.11 3.01
CA ALA A 43 -5.65 7.80 3.60
C ALA A 43 -6.83 7.09 2.93
N GLU A 44 -7.88 7.82 2.56
CA GLU A 44 -9.02 7.29 1.79
C GLU A 44 -8.55 6.81 0.41
N GLU A 45 -7.82 7.64 -0.34
CA GLU A 45 -7.21 7.23 -1.63
C GLU A 45 -6.26 6.03 -1.47
N LEU A 46 -5.50 5.97 -0.37
CA LEU A 46 -4.61 4.83 -0.10
C LEU A 46 -5.39 3.54 0.12
N ILE A 47 -6.53 3.58 0.81
CA ILE A 47 -7.41 2.41 0.99
C ILE A 47 -7.88 1.90 -0.37
N GLU A 48 -8.45 2.78 -1.20
CA GLU A 48 -8.95 2.41 -2.53
C GLU A 48 -7.85 1.77 -3.39
N THR A 49 -6.64 2.34 -3.35
CA THR A 49 -5.49 1.83 -4.09
C THR A 49 -5.06 0.43 -3.62
N VAL A 50 -5.00 0.20 -2.30
CA VAL A 50 -4.58 -1.12 -1.77
C VAL A 50 -5.69 -2.16 -1.84
N ASP A 51 -6.95 -1.77 -1.89
CA ASP A 51 -8.08 -2.68 -2.10
C ASP A 51 -7.99 -3.37 -3.46
N VAL A 52 -7.53 -2.68 -4.50
CA VAL A 52 -7.22 -3.29 -5.80
C VAL A 52 -6.20 -4.42 -5.67
N LEU A 53 -5.17 -4.27 -4.82
CA LEU A 53 -4.18 -5.32 -4.56
C LEU A 53 -4.76 -6.49 -3.75
N LEU A 54 -5.61 -6.19 -2.77
CA LEU A 54 -6.25 -7.21 -1.93
C LEU A 54 -7.28 -8.05 -2.69
N ALA A 55 -7.95 -7.44 -3.67
CA ALA A 55 -8.93 -8.05 -4.56
C ALA A 55 -8.30 -8.79 -5.77
N CYS A 56 -6.97 -8.95 -5.82
CA CYS A 56 -6.29 -9.62 -6.93
C CYS A 56 -6.79 -11.07 -7.12
N GLU A 57 -7.47 -11.32 -8.25
CA GLU A 57 -8.00 -12.64 -8.62
C GLU A 57 -6.89 -13.67 -8.97
N HIS A 58 -5.68 -13.20 -9.28
CA HIS A 58 -4.52 -14.03 -9.58
C HIS A 58 -3.65 -14.33 -8.35
N TYR A 59 -4.19 -14.16 -7.14
CA TYR A 59 -3.48 -14.48 -5.92
C TYR A 59 -3.15 -15.98 -5.84
N ASP A 60 -1.88 -16.30 -5.62
CA ASP A 60 -1.41 -17.66 -5.35
C ASP A 60 -0.90 -17.77 -3.90
N GLU A 61 -1.60 -18.55 -3.08
CA GLU A 61 -1.23 -18.78 -1.68
C GLU A 61 0.15 -19.43 -1.52
N LYS A 62 0.59 -20.24 -2.49
CA LYS A 62 1.90 -20.90 -2.45
C LYS A 62 3.04 -19.96 -2.80
N SER A 63 2.77 -18.87 -3.52
CA SER A 63 3.76 -17.85 -3.88
C SER A 63 4.12 -16.93 -2.70
N LEU A 64 5.42 -16.87 -2.36
CA LEU A 64 5.91 -15.95 -1.32
C LEU A 64 5.66 -14.49 -1.69
N ASP A 65 5.84 -14.13 -2.97
CA ASP A 65 5.59 -12.78 -3.47
C ASP A 65 4.11 -12.38 -3.30
N CYS A 66 3.18 -13.28 -3.61
CA CYS A 66 1.75 -13.03 -3.42
C CYS A 66 1.38 -12.86 -1.94
N ARG A 67 1.93 -13.70 -1.05
CA ARG A 67 1.72 -13.56 0.40
C ARG A 67 2.27 -12.24 0.93
N LEU A 68 3.48 -11.85 0.51
CA LEU A 68 4.07 -10.57 0.91
C LEU A 68 3.23 -9.39 0.40
N CYS A 69 2.81 -9.41 -0.88
CA CYS A 69 1.91 -8.41 -1.45
C CYS A 69 0.65 -8.25 -0.59
N ARG A 70 -0.08 -9.33 -0.33
CA ARG A 70 -1.31 -9.30 0.48
C ARG A 70 -1.05 -8.80 1.90
N ASN A 71 0.04 -9.22 2.53
CA ASN A 71 0.37 -8.79 3.90
C ASN A 71 0.69 -7.29 3.97
N PHE A 72 1.51 -6.76 3.05
CA PHE A 72 1.82 -5.33 3.01
C PHE A 72 0.59 -4.50 2.67
N SER A 73 -0.22 -4.91 1.69
CA SER A 73 -1.47 -4.23 1.35
C SER A 73 -2.44 -4.22 2.54
N THR A 74 -2.56 -5.33 3.28
CA THR A 74 -3.39 -5.41 4.49
C THR A 74 -2.90 -4.45 5.57
N LEU A 75 -1.58 -4.37 5.79
CA LEU A 75 -1.00 -3.47 6.78
C LEU A 75 -1.24 -2.00 6.40
N ARG A 76 -1.07 -1.65 5.13
CA ARG A 76 -1.33 -0.31 4.59
C ARG A 76 -2.79 0.07 4.74
N HIS A 77 -3.71 -0.82 4.37
CA HIS A 77 -5.15 -0.63 4.55
C HIS A 77 -5.50 -0.34 6.02
N LYS A 78 -5.04 -1.18 6.96
CA LYS A 78 -5.30 -0.99 8.40
C LYS A 78 -4.71 0.32 8.94
N THR A 79 -3.52 0.68 8.49
CA THR A 79 -2.86 1.93 8.89
C THR A 79 -3.63 3.15 8.38
N ALA A 80 -4.06 3.13 7.11
CA ALA A 80 -4.87 4.20 6.52
C ALA A 80 -6.21 4.36 7.26
N ALA A 81 -6.89 3.25 7.56
CA ALA A 81 -8.13 3.29 8.35
C ALA A 81 -7.93 3.91 9.74
N LEU A 82 -6.79 3.65 10.39
CA LEU A 82 -6.44 4.26 11.66
C LEU A 82 -6.21 5.77 11.53
N VAL A 83 -5.55 6.22 10.46
CA VAL A 83 -5.34 7.65 10.17
C VAL A 83 -6.67 8.37 9.97
N ILE A 84 -7.61 7.78 9.22
CA ILE A 84 -8.96 8.34 9.03
C ILE A 84 -9.68 8.47 10.38
N LYS A 85 -9.63 7.42 11.20
CA LYS A 85 -10.23 7.44 12.54
C LYS A 85 -9.63 8.54 13.41
N ALA A 86 -8.30 8.71 13.39
CA ALA A 86 -7.60 9.75 14.14
C ALA A 86 -7.93 11.17 13.64
N GLY A 87 -8.25 11.35 12.36
CA GLY A 87 -8.68 12.64 11.80
C GLY A 87 -10.08 13.08 12.21
N ARG A 88 -10.88 12.18 12.82
CA ARG A 88 -12.25 12.43 13.31
C ARG A 88 -12.33 12.63 14.82
N LEU A 89 -11.21 12.47 15.54
CA LEU A 89 -11.06 12.75 16.97
C LEU A 89 -10.67 14.21 17.17
#